data_AF-A0A356X124-F1
#
_entry.id   AF-A0A356X124-F1
#
_cell.length_a   1.000
_cell.length_b   1.000
_cell.length_c   1.000
_cell.angle_alpha   90.00
_cell.angle_beta   90.00
_cell.angle_gamma   90.00
#
_symmetry.space_group_name_H-M   'P 1'
#
loop_
_entity.id
_entity.type
_entity.pdbx_description
1 polymer ?
#
loop_
_entity_poly.entity_id
_entity_poly.type
_entity_poly.pdbx_seq_one_letter_code
_entity_poly.pdbx_strand_id
1 'polypeptide(L)'
;FGVILTDWDDIGKLVDYHHVAKDYTEATEMSVNAGIDMSMTPTSLDFNVSLLELVKQDRISEERINESVKRILTLKFELGLFENPYPRKDRLNRIGSDQYKSKAKSAAEESIVLLKNDNEILPLSKETNKILLIGPSANKKAELGGGWTKGWQGASEDRYPQDMHTVYSALKAEFINSEITLLPPNTPNPEIQKAAKDHDVIIIAFGEEPYTEFIGNITSLEIPADQKSLIKAATNTQIPTIGVFIGGRP
;
A
#
# COMPACT_ATOMS: atom_id res chain seq x y z
N PHE A 1 19.67 23.18 5.11
CA PHE A 1 19.21 22.63 6.39
C PHE A 1 17.74 22.27 6.23
N GLY A 2 17.31 21.09 6.64
CA GLY A 2 15.91 20.64 6.53
C GLY A 2 15.15 20.74 7.85
N VAL A 3 13.90 20.29 7.86
CA VAL A 3 13.06 20.14 9.06
C VAL A 3 13.03 18.67 9.45
N ILE A 4 13.25 18.37 10.73
CA ILE A 4 13.06 17.03 11.30
C ILE A 4 11.70 16.98 12.00
N LEU A 5 10.83 16.10 11.52
CA LEU A 5 9.47 15.87 12.01
C LEU A 5 9.39 14.46 12.60
N THR A 6 8.71 14.29 13.74
CA THR A 6 8.45 12.96 14.32
C THR A 6 7.43 12.18 13.49
N ASP A 7 7.40 10.86 13.62
CA ASP A 7 6.22 10.09 13.20
C ASP A 7 5.07 10.29 14.20
N TRP A 8 3.92 9.68 13.88
CA TRP A 8 2.67 9.79 14.64
C TRP A 8 2.86 9.41 16.10
N ASP A 9 2.75 10.42 16.97
CA ASP A 9 2.76 10.31 18.44
C ASP A 9 4.02 9.65 19.04
N ASP A 10 5.16 9.72 18.34
CA ASP A 10 6.40 9.08 18.84
C ASP A 10 6.91 9.66 20.16
N ILE A 11 6.63 10.94 20.45
CA ILE A 11 6.96 11.54 21.76
C ILE A 11 6.16 10.86 22.87
N GLY A 12 4.86 10.62 22.68
CA GLY A 12 4.03 9.88 23.63
C GLY A 12 4.51 8.44 23.83
N LYS A 13 4.95 7.77 22.77
CA LYS A 13 5.49 6.40 22.84
C LYS A 13 6.74 6.26 23.70
N LEU A 14 7.54 7.32 23.87
CA LEU A 14 8.67 7.29 24.82
C LEU A 14 8.21 7.02 26.25
N VAL A 15 6.98 7.44 26.59
CA VAL A 15 6.35 7.22 27.90
C VAL A 15 5.60 5.88 27.90
N ASP A 16 4.63 5.73 26.99
CA ASP A 16 3.59 4.71 27.13
C ASP A 16 3.95 3.35 26.51
N TYR A 17 4.95 3.32 25.62
CA TYR A 17 5.32 2.11 24.88
C TYR A 17 6.77 1.68 25.17
N HIS A 18 7.71 2.62 25.13
CA HIS A 18 9.13 2.35 25.33
C HIS A 18 9.57 2.46 26.79
N HIS A 19 8.80 3.19 27.62
CA HIS A 19 9.08 3.41 29.04
C HIS A 19 10.50 3.97 29.31
N VAL A 20 10.97 4.87 28.44
CA VAL A 20 12.27 5.54 28.56
C VAL A 20 12.17 6.97 29.11
N ALA A 21 10.95 7.53 29.15
CA ALA A 21 10.63 8.79 29.80
C ALA A 21 9.57 8.56 30.88
N LYS A 22 9.70 9.26 32.01
CA LYS A 22 8.79 9.18 33.17
C LYS A 22 7.42 9.77 32.89
N ASP A 23 7.37 10.79 32.04
CA ASP A 23 6.18 11.56 31.67
C ASP A 23 6.40 12.27 30.33
N TYR A 24 5.31 12.88 29.81
CA TYR A 24 5.33 13.55 28.52
C TYR A 24 6.25 14.77 28.48
N THR A 25 6.49 15.42 29.63
CA THR A 25 7.42 16.56 29.72
C THR A 25 8.86 16.11 29.56
N GLU A 26 9.27 15.02 30.21
CA GLU A 26 10.61 14.43 29.99
C GLU A 26 10.75 13.92 28.55
N ALA A 27 9.74 13.26 28.00
CA ALA A 27 9.76 12.81 26.59
C ALA A 27 9.93 13.97 25.61
N THR A 28 9.26 15.10 25.87
CA THR A 28 9.37 16.33 25.07
C THR A 28 10.78 16.91 25.15
N GLU A 29 11.37 16.98 26.35
CA GLU A 29 12.75 17.46 26.53
C GLU A 29 13.75 16.60 25.76
N MET A 30 13.67 15.27 25.92
CA MET A 30 14.52 14.32 25.22
C MET A 30 14.44 14.52 23.71
N SER A 31 13.22 14.62 23.17
CA SER A 31 12.97 14.73 21.73
C SER A 31 13.49 16.05 21.13
N VAL A 32 13.23 17.17 21.80
CA VAL A 32 13.68 18.49 21.30
C VAL A 32 15.19 18.62 21.39
N ASN A 33 15.81 18.15 22.47
CA ASN A 33 17.28 18.17 22.61
C ASN A 33 17.97 17.19 21.67
N ALA A 34 17.29 16.12 21.22
CA ALA A 34 17.77 15.25 20.15
C ALA A 34 17.72 15.91 18.75
N GLY A 35 17.09 17.08 18.62
CA GLY A 35 17.07 17.87 17.39
C GLY A 35 15.76 17.77 16.59
N ILE A 36 14.68 17.25 17.17
CA ILE A 36 13.35 17.32 16.55
C ILE A 36 12.94 18.79 16.40
N ASP A 37 12.56 19.16 15.18
CA ASP A 37 12.13 20.53 14.85
C ASP A 37 10.60 20.68 14.98
N MET A 38 9.84 19.64 14.64
CA MET A 38 8.38 19.64 14.67
C MET A 38 7.86 18.31 15.24
N SER A 39 6.89 18.38 16.16
CA SER A 39 6.21 17.20 16.71
C SER A 39 4.92 16.93 15.96
N MET A 40 4.74 15.68 15.50
CA MET A 40 3.45 15.15 15.07
C MET A 40 2.69 14.61 16.29
N THR A 41 2.22 15.52 17.15
CA THR A 41 1.28 15.22 18.26
C THR A 41 -0.13 15.45 17.72
N PRO A 42 -0.85 14.40 17.32
CA PRO A 42 -1.99 14.56 16.41
C PRO A 42 -3.31 14.84 17.13
N THR A 43 -3.39 14.55 18.44
CA THR A 43 -4.65 14.48 19.19
C THR A 43 -4.66 15.31 20.47
N SER A 44 -3.54 15.91 20.88
CA SER A 44 -3.44 16.72 22.10
C SER A 44 -2.53 17.95 21.95
N LEU A 45 -2.54 18.83 22.95
CA LEU A 45 -1.66 19.98 23.07
C LEU A 45 -0.54 19.78 24.10
N ASP A 46 -0.33 18.54 24.57
CA ASP A 46 0.59 18.26 25.67
C ASP A 46 2.03 18.63 25.31
N PHE A 47 2.43 18.41 24.06
CA PHE A 47 3.72 18.90 23.54
C PHE A 47 3.90 20.40 23.70
N ASN A 48 2.87 21.20 23.40
CA ASN A 48 2.94 22.66 23.54
C ASN A 48 3.07 23.09 25.00
N VAL A 49 2.34 22.43 25.90
CA VAL A 49 2.38 22.72 27.34
C VAL A 49 3.74 22.35 27.92
N SER A 50 4.21 21.13 27.66
CA SER A 50 5.52 20.63 28.11
C SER A 50 6.67 21.46 27.56
N LEU A 51 6.66 21.79 26.26
CA LEU A 51 7.71 22.61 25.65
C LEU A 51 7.79 24.00 26.29
N LEU A 52 6.65 24.65 26.53
CA LEU A 52 6.61 25.96 27.18
C LEU A 52 7.13 25.88 28.63
N GLU A 53 6.76 24.84 29.36
CA GLU A 53 7.26 24.61 30.72
C GLU A 53 8.79 24.44 30.72
N LEU A 54 9.32 23.61 29.82
CA LEU A 54 10.76 23.33 29.71
C LEU A 54 11.56 24.58 29.35
N VAL A 55 11.06 25.43 28.46
CA VAL A 55 11.71 26.72 28.14
C VAL A 55 11.69 27.65 29.36
N LYS A 56 10.57 27.74 30.09
CA LYS A 56 10.48 28.55 31.32
C LYS A 56 11.38 28.05 32.46
N GLN A 57 11.76 26.76 32.42
CA GLN A 57 12.68 26.13 33.37
C GLN A 57 14.14 26.16 32.90
N ASP A 58 14.45 26.84 31.78
CA ASP A 58 15.77 26.86 31.14
C ASP A 58 16.32 25.47 30.75
N ARG A 59 15.43 24.47 30.63
CA ARG A 59 15.75 23.09 30.24
C ARG A 59 15.81 22.89 28.73
N ILE A 60 15.14 23.76 27.98
CA ILE A 60 15.30 23.92 26.54
C ILE A 60 15.65 25.38 26.28
N SER A 61 16.78 25.63 25.61
CA SER A 61 17.23 26.99 25.33
C SER A 61 16.39 27.67 24.24
N GLU A 62 16.23 29.00 24.33
CA GLU A 62 15.63 29.78 23.23
C GLU A 62 16.41 29.61 21.92
N GLU A 63 17.72 29.38 21.97
CA GLU A 63 18.52 29.10 20.77
C GLU A 63 18.07 27.82 20.05
N ARG A 64 17.78 26.75 20.79
CA ARG A 64 17.24 25.49 20.24
C ARG A 64 15.88 25.71 19.59
N ILE A 65 15.01 26.53 20.21
CA ILE A 65 13.71 26.91 19.63
C ILE A 65 13.90 27.75 18.36
N ASN A 66 14.78 28.76 18.40
CA ASN A 66 15.07 29.63 17.27
C ASN A 66 15.62 28.85 16.08
N GLU A 67 16.46 27.83 16.32
CA GLU A 67 16.94 26.93 15.28
C GLU A 67 15.79 26.18 14.60
N SER A 68 14.94 25.52 15.37
CA SER A 68 13.80 24.74 14.85
C SER A 68 12.81 25.64 14.11
N VAL A 69 12.46 26.79 14.68
CA VAL A 69 11.55 27.77 14.06
C VAL A 69 12.14 28.32 12.77
N LYS A 70 13.44 28.64 12.73
CA LYS A 70 14.12 29.10 11.51
C LYS A 70 14.01 28.06 10.40
N ARG A 71 14.22 26.77 10.69
CA ARG A 71 14.08 25.69 9.70
C ARG A 71 12.65 25.58 9.17
N ILE A 72 11.66 25.60 10.05
CA ILE A 72 10.23 25.52 9.67
C ILE A 72 9.82 26.73 8.82
N LEU A 73 10.19 27.94 9.23
CA LEU A 73 9.85 29.15 8.48
C LEU A 73 10.57 29.19 7.14
N THR A 74 11.84 28.80 7.08
CA THR A 74 12.61 28.69 5.83
C THR A 74 11.90 27.75 4.86
N LEU A 75 11.50 26.54 5.30
CA LEU A 75 10.75 25.61 4.46
C LEU A 75 9.42 26.22 3.97
N LYS A 76 8.69 26.93 4.83
CA LYS A 76 7.43 27.60 4.43
C LYS A 76 7.65 28.70 3.39
N PHE A 77 8.74 29.47 3.50
CA PHE A 77 9.13 30.47 2.49
C PHE A 77 9.58 29.83 1.18
N GLU A 78 10.41 28.78 1.23
CA GLU A 78 10.87 28.05 0.04
C GLU A 78 9.71 27.42 -0.75
N LEU A 79 8.67 26.96 -0.04
CA LEU A 79 7.43 26.46 -0.65
C LEU A 79 6.48 27.58 -1.15
N GLY A 80 6.78 28.85 -0.87
CA GLY A 80 5.94 30.00 -1.23
C GLY A 80 4.60 30.04 -0.51
N LEU A 81 4.52 29.47 0.70
CA LEU A 81 3.26 29.40 1.47
C LEU A 81 2.83 30.75 2.06
N PHE A 82 3.74 31.72 2.15
CA PHE A 82 3.39 33.09 2.55
C PHE A 82 2.68 33.84 1.42
N GLU A 83 3.10 33.62 0.18
CA GLU A 83 2.48 34.21 -1.02
C GLU A 83 1.23 33.44 -1.45
N ASN A 84 1.23 32.11 -1.30
CA ASN A 84 0.16 31.21 -1.74
C ASN A 84 -0.30 30.27 -0.61
N PRO A 85 -0.98 30.79 0.44
CA PRO A 85 -1.34 30.00 1.61
C PRO A 85 -2.49 29.01 1.38
N TYR A 86 -3.20 29.10 0.24
CA TYR A 86 -4.39 28.31 -0.04
C TYR A 86 -4.23 27.37 -1.25
N PRO A 87 -4.90 26.20 -1.25
CA PRO A 87 -4.88 25.30 -2.40
C PRO A 87 -5.44 25.95 -3.67
N ARG A 88 -4.79 25.66 -4.79
CA ARG A 88 -5.26 26.06 -6.13
C ARG A 88 -6.40 25.18 -6.60
N LYS A 89 -7.48 25.78 -7.11
CA LYS A 89 -8.64 25.06 -7.65
C LYS A 89 -8.52 24.72 -9.15
N ASP A 90 -7.59 25.32 -9.86
CA ASP A 90 -7.42 25.21 -11.32
C ASP A 90 -6.71 23.92 -11.78
N ARG A 91 -6.47 22.97 -10.87
CA ARG A 91 -5.75 21.71 -11.14
C ARG A 91 -6.56 20.47 -10.82
N LEU A 92 -7.81 20.60 -10.38
CA LEU A 92 -8.64 19.47 -9.99
C LEU A 92 -8.91 18.51 -11.15
N ASN A 93 -8.96 19.01 -12.39
CA ASN A 93 -9.09 18.20 -13.60
C ASN A 93 -7.90 17.25 -13.85
N ARG A 94 -6.76 17.44 -13.16
CA ARG A 94 -5.60 16.54 -13.27
C ARG A 94 -5.76 15.27 -12.45
N ILE A 95 -6.60 15.30 -11.40
CA ILE A 95 -6.84 14.16 -10.51
C ILE A 95 -7.52 13.05 -11.32
N GLY A 96 -6.87 11.90 -11.45
CA GLY A 96 -7.39 10.79 -12.23
C GLY A 96 -7.45 11.04 -13.75
N SER A 97 -6.69 12.01 -14.27
CA SER A 97 -6.61 12.26 -15.71
C SER A 97 -5.98 11.08 -16.46
N ASP A 98 -6.36 10.88 -17.73
CA ASP A 98 -5.85 9.78 -18.56
C ASP A 98 -4.34 9.82 -18.75
N GLN A 99 -3.77 11.04 -18.80
CA GLN A 99 -2.31 11.21 -18.84
C GLN A 99 -1.62 10.59 -17.61
N TYR A 100 -2.16 10.81 -16.41
CA TYR A 100 -1.58 10.26 -15.18
C TYR A 100 -1.90 8.77 -15.02
N LYS A 101 -3.08 8.32 -15.44
CA LYS A 101 -3.40 6.88 -15.51
C LYS A 101 -2.46 6.13 -16.45
N SER A 102 -2.14 6.70 -17.61
CA SER A 102 -1.18 6.11 -18.56
C SER A 102 0.21 6.00 -17.94
N LYS A 103 0.70 7.04 -17.24
CA LYS A 103 1.98 6.96 -16.51
C LYS A 103 1.97 5.90 -15.40
N ALA A 104 0.87 5.82 -14.63
CA ALA A 104 0.72 4.79 -13.61
C ALA A 104 0.69 3.38 -14.20
N LYS A 105 0.05 3.19 -15.37
CA LYS A 105 0.06 1.93 -16.11
C LYS A 105 1.48 1.54 -16.53
N SER A 106 2.26 2.46 -17.10
CA SER A 106 3.65 2.18 -17.50
C SER A 106 4.52 1.82 -16.29
N ALA A 107 4.38 2.53 -15.17
CA ALA A 107 5.09 2.18 -13.94
C ALA A 107 4.70 0.78 -13.42
N ALA A 108 3.42 0.41 -13.50
CA ALA A 108 2.97 -0.93 -13.13
C ALA A 108 3.54 -2.01 -14.08
N GLU A 109 3.49 -1.79 -15.40
CA GLU A 109 4.07 -2.69 -16.41
C GLU A 109 5.57 -2.93 -16.17
N GLU A 110 6.33 -1.88 -15.86
CA GLU A 110 7.77 -1.97 -15.56
C GLU A 110 8.08 -2.60 -14.19
N SER A 111 7.11 -2.64 -13.27
CA SER A 111 7.30 -3.22 -11.93
C SER A 111 7.08 -4.73 -11.85
N ILE A 112 6.47 -5.34 -12.88
CA ILE A 112 6.16 -6.78 -12.89
C ILE A 112 7.45 -7.58 -13.12
N VAL A 113 7.72 -8.52 -12.22
CA VAL A 113 8.89 -9.42 -12.31
C VAL A 113 8.45 -10.81 -12.80
N LEU A 114 8.94 -11.22 -13.97
CA LEU A 114 8.74 -12.57 -14.49
C LEU A 114 9.72 -13.54 -13.82
N LEU A 115 9.23 -14.34 -12.87
CA LEU A 115 10.06 -15.30 -12.14
C LEU A 115 10.29 -16.61 -12.89
N LYS A 116 9.32 -17.03 -13.71
CA LYS A 116 9.34 -18.33 -14.38
C LYS A 116 8.50 -18.28 -15.66
N ASN A 117 9.01 -18.86 -16.74
CA ASN A 117 8.31 -18.98 -18.03
C ASN A 117 8.69 -20.28 -18.74
N ASP A 118 8.22 -21.41 -18.21
CA ASP A 118 8.46 -22.72 -18.84
C ASP A 118 7.66 -22.82 -20.16
N ASN A 119 8.24 -23.48 -21.16
CA ASN A 119 7.64 -23.71 -22.48
C ASN A 119 7.20 -22.43 -23.21
N GLU A 120 7.76 -21.26 -22.85
CA GLU A 120 7.44 -19.97 -23.47
C GLU A 120 5.94 -19.65 -23.50
N ILE A 121 5.19 -20.07 -22.46
CA ILE A 121 3.74 -19.84 -22.36
C ILE A 121 3.39 -18.35 -22.34
N LEU A 122 4.29 -17.51 -21.82
CA LEU A 122 4.18 -16.06 -21.90
C LEU A 122 5.08 -15.49 -23.02
N PRO A 123 4.59 -14.53 -23.82
CA PRO A 123 3.27 -13.88 -23.73
C PRO A 123 2.12 -14.82 -24.15
N LEU A 124 1.01 -14.76 -23.41
CA LEU A 124 -0.16 -15.60 -23.70
C LEU A 124 -0.75 -15.20 -25.06
N SER A 125 -1.01 -16.20 -25.92
CA SER A 125 -1.52 -15.98 -27.27
C SER A 125 -2.90 -15.32 -27.27
N LYS A 126 -3.13 -14.37 -28.18
CA LYS A 126 -4.46 -13.80 -28.44
C LYS A 126 -5.47 -14.80 -29.01
N GLU A 127 -4.99 -15.96 -29.45
CA GLU A 127 -5.79 -17.07 -29.95
C GLU A 127 -6.20 -18.06 -28.85
N THR A 128 -5.78 -17.85 -27.60
CA THR A 128 -6.27 -18.64 -26.46
C THR A 128 -7.78 -18.45 -26.33
N ASN A 129 -8.55 -19.53 -26.43
CA ASN A 129 -10.01 -19.45 -26.53
C ASN A 129 -10.65 -19.46 -25.15
N LYS A 130 -10.12 -20.22 -24.21
CA LYS A 130 -10.73 -20.42 -22.88
C LYS A 130 -9.71 -20.26 -21.77
N ILE A 131 -9.91 -19.25 -20.93
CA ILE A 131 -9.03 -18.92 -19.79
C ILE A 131 -9.82 -19.14 -18.50
N LEU A 132 -9.33 -20.05 -17.65
CA LEU A 132 -9.85 -20.23 -16.31
C LEU A 132 -9.09 -19.33 -15.34
N LEU A 133 -9.78 -18.41 -14.68
CA LEU A 133 -9.22 -17.54 -13.65
C LEU A 133 -9.71 -17.97 -12.26
N ILE A 134 -8.76 -18.20 -11.34
CA ILE A 134 -9.03 -18.59 -9.96
C ILE A 134 -8.18 -17.79 -8.97
N GLY A 135 -8.55 -17.87 -7.69
CA GLY A 135 -7.76 -17.36 -6.57
C GLY A 135 -8.33 -16.09 -5.92
N PRO A 136 -7.92 -15.80 -4.68
CA PRO A 136 -8.51 -14.74 -3.87
C PRO A 136 -8.33 -13.34 -4.48
N SER A 137 -7.23 -13.14 -5.22
CA SER A 137 -6.84 -11.85 -5.82
C SER A 137 -7.41 -11.62 -7.21
N ALA A 138 -8.13 -12.61 -7.77
CA ALA A 138 -8.56 -12.61 -9.18
C ALA A 138 -9.46 -11.43 -9.54
N ASN A 139 -10.30 -10.96 -8.62
CA ASN A 139 -11.26 -9.90 -8.89
C ASN A 139 -11.37 -8.88 -7.74
N LYS A 140 -10.23 -8.49 -7.16
CA LYS A 140 -10.18 -7.50 -6.08
C LYS A 140 -9.30 -6.31 -6.43
N LYS A 141 -9.85 -5.10 -6.33
CA LYS A 141 -9.08 -3.84 -6.48
C LYS A 141 -8.29 -3.55 -5.22
N ALA A 142 -8.82 -3.97 -4.06
CA ALA A 142 -8.18 -3.73 -2.78
C ALA A 142 -6.80 -4.39 -2.71
N GLU A 143 -6.69 -5.65 -3.09
CA GLU A 143 -5.41 -6.38 -3.09
C GLU A 143 -4.38 -5.77 -4.05
N LEU A 144 -4.81 -5.26 -5.21
CA LEU A 144 -3.93 -4.52 -6.13
C LEU A 144 -3.50 -3.15 -5.57
N GLY A 145 -4.37 -2.50 -4.80
CA GLY A 145 -4.09 -1.19 -4.19
C GLY A 145 -3.26 -1.29 -2.90
N GLY A 146 -3.34 -2.40 -2.19
CA GLY A 146 -2.68 -2.60 -0.90
C GLY A 146 -3.09 -1.60 0.19
N GLY A 147 -2.26 -1.54 1.23
CA GLY A 147 -2.36 -0.53 2.28
C GLY A 147 -2.14 0.90 1.77
N TRP A 148 -2.48 1.89 2.60
CA TRP A 148 -2.43 3.32 2.25
C TRP A 148 -3.25 3.75 1.02
N THR A 149 -4.08 2.87 0.45
CA THR A 149 -4.94 3.21 -0.68
C THR A 149 -6.37 3.44 -0.22
N LYS A 150 -6.82 4.72 -0.27
CA LYS A 150 -8.14 5.23 0.18
C LYS A 150 -8.43 5.07 1.69
N GLY A 151 -7.76 4.14 2.38
CA GLY A 151 -7.75 3.98 3.83
C GLY A 151 -6.39 3.46 4.29
N TRP A 152 -6.14 3.52 5.59
CA TRP A 152 -4.87 3.11 6.19
C TRP A 152 -4.56 1.64 5.90
N GLN A 153 -5.46 0.73 6.31
CA GLN A 153 -5.36 -0.71 6.03
C GLN A 153 -5.97 -1.09 4.66
N GLY A 154 -5.95 -0.16 3.70
CA GLY A 154 -6.73 -0.27 2.47
C GLY A 154 -8.19 0.15 2.65
N ALA A 155 -9.03 -0.16 1.67
CA ALA A 155 -10.43 0.23 1.65
C ALA A 155 -11.34 -0.90 1.13
N SER A 156 -12.65 -0.75 1.33
CA SER A 156 -13.65 -1.60 0.71
C SER A 156 -13.68 -1.39 -0.82
N GLU A 157 -14.01 -2.44 -1.56
CA GLU A 157 -13.99 -2.47 -3.03
C GLU A 157 -14.80 -1.32 -3.68
N ASP A 158 -15.90 -0.90 -3.07
CA ASP A 158 -16.77 0.17 -3.56
C ASP A 158 -16.12 1.57 -3.53
N ARG A 159 -15.04 1.76 -2.75
CA ARG A 159 -14.32 3.03 -2.64
C ARG A 159 -13.27 3.25 -3.75
N TYR A 160 -12.96 2.21 -4.52
CA TYR A 160 -12.02 2.30 -5.63
C TYR A 160 -12.72 2.85 -6.89
N PRO A 161 -11.98 3.56 -7.76
CA PRO A 161 -12.54 4.05 -9.02
C PRO A 161 -13.16 2.91 -9.84
N GLN A 162 -14.33 3.15 -10.41
CA GLN A 162 -15.07 2.12 -11.16
C GLN A 162 -14.29 1.61 -12.37
N ASP A 163 -13.53 2.51 -13.01
CA ASP A 163 -12.65 2.27 -14.16
C ASP A 163 -11.29 1.67 -13.80
N MET A 164 -10.98 1.46 -12.52
CA MET A 164 -9.82 0.67 -12.12
C MET A 164 -10.06 -0.81 -12.45
N HIS A 165 -9.15 -1.43 -13.19
CA HIS A 165 -9.25 -2.85 -13.53
C HIS A 165 -8.79 -3.75 -12.38
N THR A 166 -9.46 -4.89 -12.25
CA THR A 166 -8.98 -6.07 -11.51
C THR A 166 -8.23 -6.99 -12.49
N VAL A 167 -7.59 -8.06 -12.01
CA VAL A 167 -7.01 -9.08 -12.92
C VAL A 167 -8.08 -9.62 -13.87
N TYR A 168 -9.27 -9.94 -13.35
CA TYR A 168 -10.39 -10.42 -14.14
C TYR A 168 -10.89 -9.41 -15.18
N SER A 169 -11.10 -8.15 -14.80
CA SER A 169 -11.61 -7.17 -15.76
C SER A 169 -10.55 -6.71 -16.77
N ALA A 170 -9.26 -6.74 -16.40
CA ALA A 170 -8.16 -6.54 -17.33
C ALA A 170 -8.07 -7.67 -18.35
N LEU A 171 -8.15 -8.94 -17.92
CA LEU A 171 -8.15 -10.09 -18.83
C LEU A 171 -9.31 -10.01 -19.83
N LYS A 172 -10.53 -9.65 -19.38
CA LYS A 172 -11.67 -9.47 -20.28
C LYS A 172 -11.48 -8.33 -21.29
N ALA A 173 -10.81 -7.25 -20.89
CA ALA A 173 -10.53 -6.13 -21.79
C ALA A 173 -9.43 -6.49 -22.81
N GLU A 174 -8.45 -7.30 -22.41
CA GLU A 174 -7.28 -7.64 -23.21
C GLU A 174 -7.55 -8.84 -24.17
N PHE A 175 -8.37 -9.79 -23.76
CA PHE A 175 -8.71 -11.03 -24.48
C PHE A 175 -10.19 -11.05 -24.89
N ILE A 176 -10.59 -10.07 -25.71
CA ILE A 176 -11.99 -9.83 -26.10
C ILE A 176 -12.67 -11.01 -26.82
N ASN A 177 -11.90 -11.90 -27.44
CA ASN A 177 -12.40 -13.06 -28.19
C ASN A 177 -12.35 -14.35 -27.37
N SER A 178 -11.87 -14.29 -26.13
CA SER A 178 -11.70 -15.44 -25.25
C SER A 178 -12.84 -15.53 -24.23
N GLU A 179 -13.23 -16.74 -23.90
CA GLU A 179 -14.09 -17.03 -22.75
C GLU A 179 -13.25 -16.98 -21.47
N ILE A 180 -13.52 -15.99 -20.61
CA ILE A 180 -12.86 -15.82 -19.32
C ILE A 180 -13.79 -16.30 -18.20
N THR A 181 -13.55 -17.50 -17.69
CA THR A 181 -14.32 -18.07 -16.58
C THR A 181 -13.65 -17.73 -15.25
N LEU A 182 -14.33 -16.97 -14.41
CA LEU A 182 -13.91 -16.71 -13.03
C LEU A 182 -14.63 -17.65 -12.07
N LEU A 183 -13.88 -18.44 -11.30
CA LEU A 183 -14.46 -19.22 -10.20
C LEU A 183 -14.45 -18.40 -8.89
N PRO A 184 -15.48 -18.53 -8.05
CA PRO A 184 -15.48 -17.96 -6.71
C PRO A 184 -14.25 -18.37 -5.88
N PRO A 185 -13.72 -17.50 -4.99
CA PRO A 185 -12.53 -17.81 -4.19
C PRO A 185 -12.62 -19.09 -3.35
N ASN A 186 -13.83 -19.46 -2.91
CA ASN A 186 -14.09 -20.63 -2.06
C ASN A 186 -14.53 -21.87 -2.86
N THR A 187 -14.34 -21.90 -4.18
CA THR A 187 -14.69 -23.06 -5.00
C THR A 187 -13.87 -24.30 -4.57
N PRO A 188 -14.51 -25.45 -4.28
CA PRO A 188 -13.82 -26.67 -3.92
C PRO A 188 -12.83 -27.15 -4.99
N ASN A 189 -11.69 -27.69 -4.55
CA ASN A 189 -10.65 -28.22 -5.44
C ASN A 189 -11.16 -29.17 -6.55
N PRO A 190 -12.07 -30.13 -6.30
CA PRO A 190 -12.58 -31.00 -7.35
C PRO A 190 -13.36 -30.24 -8.44
N GLU A 191 -14.03 -29.15 -8.09
CA GLU A 191 -14.76 -28.31 -9.05
C GLU A 191 -13.80 -27.49 -9.91
N ILE A 192 -12.73 -26.95 -9.32
CA ILE A 192 -11.64 -26.29 -10.06
C ILE A 192 -11.03 -27.27 -11.07
N GLN A 193 -10.71 -28.49 -10.63
CA GLN A 193 -10.12 -29.52 -11.49
C GLN A 193 -11.05 -29.96 -12.61
N LYS A 194 -12.36 -30.00 -12.34
CA LYS A 194 -13.36 -30.31 -13.35
C LYS A 194 -13.46 -29.18 -14.39
N ALA A 195 -13.54 -27.93 -13.94
CA ALA A 195 -13.61 -26.76 -14.82
C ALA A 195 -12.35 -26.64 -15.69
N ALA A 196 -11.17 -26.85 -15.12
CA ALA A 196 -9.89 -26.74 -15.82
C ALA A 196 -9.80 -27.58 -17.10
N LYS A 197 -10.43 -28.77 -17.12
CA LYS A 197 -10.37 -29.67 -18.29
C LYS A 197 -10.99 -29.11 -19.56
N ASP A 198 -11.85 -28.09 -19.44
CA ASP A 198 -12.48 -27.40 -20.58
C ASP A 198 -11.77 -26.09 -20.93
N HIS A 199 -10.61 -25.79 -20.35
CA HIS A 199 -9.88 -24.53 -20.58
C HIS A 199 -8.48 -24.79 -21.12
N ASP A 200 -7.98 -23.83 -21.90
CA ASP A 200 -6.65 -23.91 -22.52
C ASP A 200 -5.54 -23.58 -21.51
N VAL A 201 -5.85 -22.71 -20.55
CA VAL A 201 -4.91 -22.21 -19.53
C VAL A 201 -5.63 -21.86 -18.23
N ILE A 202 -4.93 -22.05 -17.11
CA ILE A 202 -5.36 -21.60 -15.79
C ILE A 202 -4.49 -20.41 -15.37
N ILE A 203 -5.12 -19.30 -14.99
CA ILE A 203 -4.46 -18.18 -14.32
C ILE A 203 -4.88 -18.20 -12.84
N ILE A 204 -3.89 -18.23 -11.95
CA ILE A 204 -4.09 -18.19 -10.50
C ILE A 204 -3.63 -16.83 -10.00
N ALA A 205 -4.56 -15.99 -9.55
CA ALA A 205 -4.24 -14.72 -8.90
C ALA A 205 -4.33 -14.89 -7.38
N PHE A 206 -3.19 -14.79 -6.71
CA PHE A 206 -3.05 -15.14 -5.29
C PHE A 206 -2.06 -14.21 -4.58
N GLY A 207 -2.02 -14.27 -3.25
CA GLY A 207 -1.14 -13.45 -2.44
C GLY A 207 -1.83 -12.88 -1.22
N GLU A 208 -1.72 -11.58 -0.99
CA GLU A 208 -1.99 -10.96 0.30
C GLU A 208 -3.15 -9.97 0.27
N GLU A 209 -3.91 -9.94 1.37
CA GLU A 209 -4.86 -8.86 1.62
C GLU A 209 -4.12 -7.55 1.96
N PRO A 210 -4.76 -6.37 1.77
CA PRO A 210 -4.17 -5.10 2.17
C PRO A 210 -3.79 -5.05 3.65
N TYR A 211 -2.62 -4.51 3.94
CA TYR A 211 -2.16 -4.23 5.29
C TYR A 211 -1.23 -3.02 5.33
N THR A 212 -1.04 -2.45 6.51
CA THR A 212 -0.08 -1.36 6.74
C THR A 212 0.51 -1.44 8.14
N GLU A 213 1.81 -1.15 8.24
CA GLU A 213 2.56 -1.10 9.50
C GLU A 213 2.40 -2.37 10.34
N PHE A 214 2.19 -2.23 11.65
CA PHE A 214 2.19 -3.35 12.60
C PHE A 214 1.02 -4.34 12.40
N ILE A 215 -0.08 -3.93 11.75
CA ILE A 215 -1.19 -4.84 11.40
C ILE A 215 -0.75 -5.86 10.35
N GLY A 216 0.22 -5.49 9.50
CA GLY A 216 0.83 -6.39 8.53
C GLY A 216 1.81 -7.41 9.11
N ASN A 217 2.06 -7.38 10.43
CA ASN A 217 2.98 -8.32 11.05
C ASN A 217 2.46 -9.75 10.93
N ILE A 218 3.34 -10.65 10.48
CA ILE A 218 3.09 -12.08 10.34
C ILE A 218 4.19 -12.86 11.08
N THR A 219 3.90 -14.10 11.41
CA THR A 219 4.85 -15.03 12.04
C THR A 219 5.45 -16.04 11.05
N SER A 220 5.01 -16.02 9.78
CA SER A 220 5.50 -16.92 8.74
C SER A 220 5.36 -16.28 7.36
N LEU A 221 6.42 -16.35 6.54
CA LEU A 221 6.43 -15.94 5.13
C LEU A 221 5.81 -16.99 4.20
N GLU A 222 5.30 -18.10 4.74
CA GLU A 222 4.65 -19.10 3.92
C GLU A 222 3.29 -18.60 3.40
N ILE A 223 3.02 -18.83 2.11
CA ILE A 223 1.69 -18.64 1.52
C ILE A 223 0.64 -19.42 2.34
N PRO A 224 -0.56 -18.85 2.58
CA PRO A 224 -1.65 -19.51 3.29
C PRO A 224 -1.98 -20.92 2.77
N ALA A 225 -2.37 -21.83 3.67
CA ALA A 225 -2.54 -23.25 3.36
C ALA A 225 -3.67 -23.52 2.34
N ASP A 226 -4.73 -22.73 2.37
CA ASP A 226 -5.83 -22.73 1.41
C ASP A 226 -5.35 -22.32 0.00
N GLN A 227 -4.54 -21.27 -0.12
CA GLN A 227 -3.93 -20.87 -1.39
C GLN A 227 -2.92 -21.92 -1.90
N LYS A 228 -2.12 -22.53 -1.02
CA LYS A 228 -1.25 -23.67 -1.38
C LYS A 228 -2.07 -24.85 -1.91
N SER A 229 -3.22 -25.14 -1.28
CA SER A 229 -4.15 -26.19 -1.70
C SER A 229 -4.75 -25.89 -3.08
N LEU A 230 -5.16 -24.64 -3.32
CA LEU A 230 -5.66 -24.15 -4.60
C LEU A 230 -4.61 -24.32 -5.71
N ILE A 231 -3.38 -23.87 -5.48
CA ILE A 231 -2.27 -23.99 -6.43
C ILE A 231 -1.99 -25.46 -6.76
N LYS A 232 -1.97 -26.34 -5.76
CA LYS A 232 -1.82 -27.80 -5.96
C LYS A 232 -2.98 -28.38 -6.78
N ALA A 233 -4.21 -27.96 -6.50
CA ALA A 233 -5.39 -28.46 -7.21
C ALA A 233 -5.32 -28.11 -8.71
N ALA A 234 -4.97 -26.87 -9.03
CA ALA A 234 -4.81 -26.40 -10.41
C ALA A 234 -3.65 -27.09 -11.13
N THR A 235 -2.46 -27.13 -10.52
CA THR A 235 -1.26 -27.74 -11.13
C THR A 235 -1.40 -29.25 -11.37
N ASN A 236 -2.19 -29.96 -10.55
CA ASN A 236 -2.48 -31.39 -10.74
C ASN A 236 -3.37 -31.70 -11.96
N THR A 237 -3.96 -30.70 -12.62
CA THR A 237 -4.81 -30.90 -13.81
C THR A 237 -4.00 -31.15 -15.08
N GLN A 238 -2.69 -30.88 -15.05
CA GLN A 238 -1.80 -30.89 -16.23
C GLN A 238 -2.16 -29.85 -17.30
N ILE A 239 -3.12 -28.94 -17.03
CA ILE A 239 -3.40 -27.78 -17.88
C ILE A 239 -2.32 -26.72 -17.63
N PRO A 240 -1.80 -26.03 -18.68
CA PRO A 240 -0.84 -24.95 -18.51
C PRO A 240 -1.33 -23.94 -17.47
N THR A 241 -0.47 -23.59 -16.50
CA THR A 241 -0.84 -22.79 -15.33
C THR A 241 0.09 -21.58 -15.20
N ILE A 242 -0.47 -20.39 -15.04
CA ILE A 242 0.23 -19.13 -14.82
C ILE A 242 -0.12 -18.63 -13.42
N GLY A 243 0.88 -18.37 -12.59
CA GLY A 243 0.71 -17.74 -11.29
C GLY A 243 0.92 -16.22 -11.38
N VAL A 244 -0.03 -15.46 -10.84
CA VAL A 244 0.05 -14.00 -10.65
C VAL A 244 0.03 -13.74 -9.15
N PHE A 245 1.21 -13.49 -8.58
CA PHE A 245 1.35 -13.16 -7.17
C PHE A 245 1.17 -11.65 -6.94
N ILE A 246 0.30 -11.28 -6.02
CA ILE A 246 0.01 -9.90 -5.60
C ILE A 246 0.26 -9.81 -4.10
N GLY A 247 1.35 -9.17 -3.69
CA GLY A 247 1.73 -9.09 -2.29
C GLY A 247 2.72 -7.97 -2.03
N GLY A 248 2.82 -7.56 -0.76
CA GLY A 248 3.75 -6.53 -0.30
C GLY A 248 5.12 -7.08 0.10
N ARG A 249 5.31 -8.40 0.05
CA ARG A 249 6.55 -9.10 0.43
C ARG A 249 6.70 -10.43 -0.34
N PRO A 250 7.93 -10.97 -0.44
CA PRO A 250 8.20 -12.26 -1.10
C PRO A 250 7.77 -13.46 -0.25
#